data_AF-H0AB28-F1
#
_entry.id   AF-H0AB28-F1
#
_cell.length_a   1.000
_cell.length_b   1.000
_cell.length_c   1.000
_cell.angle_alpha   90.00
_cell.angle_beta   90.00
_cell.angle_gamma   90.00
#
_symmetry.space_group_name_H-M   'P 1'
#
loop_
_entity.id
_entity.type
_entity.pdbx_description
1 polymer ?
#
loop_
_entity_poly.entity_id
_entity_poly.type
_entity_poly.pdbx_seq_one_letter_code
_entity_poly.pdbx_strand_id
1 'polypeptide(L)'
;MTYAYWIGNALLLGVFYLVWGPLREMAKETSDVLARSYTTLSAYISVFFVLYPTVWYLSETIYPAGPGIFGAFETSVAFVILPFFCKQAYGFLDMYLIHEAEEQM
;
A
#
# COMPACT_ATOMS: atom_id res chain seq x y z
N MET A 1 6.40 22.33 -0.83
CA MET A 1 5.61 21.11 -1.10
C MET A 1 6.45 19.99 -1.72
N THR A 2 7.32 20.26 -2.70
CA THR A 2 8.12 19.23 -3.41
C THR A 2 9.07 18.42 -2.52
N TYR A 3 9.76 19.03 -1.55
CA TYR A 3 10.64 18.28 -0.64
C TYR A 3 9.89 17.28 0.25
N ALA A 4 8.71 17.64 0.73
CA ALA A 4 7.88 16.76 1.55
C ALA A 4 7.43 15.52 0.76
N TYR A 5 7.11 15.68 -0.53
CA TYR A 5 6.80 14.57 -1.42
C TYR A 5 7.98 13.59 -1.54
N TRP A 6 9.18 14.08 -1.82
CA TRP A 6 10.36 13.23 -1.97
C TRP A 6 10.79 12.57 -0.66
N ILE A 7 10.74 13.30 0.46
CA ILE A 7 11.00 12.75 1.79
C ILE A 7 9.96 11.66 2.12
N GLY A 8 8.68 11.90 1.84
CA GLY A 8 7.61 10.93 2.03
C GLY A 8 7.82 9.65 1.21
N ASN A 9 8.24 9.77 -0.06
CA ASN A 9 8.57 8.62 -0.89
C ASN A 9 9.81 7.87 -0.39
N ALA A 10 10.84 8.57 0.10
CA ALA A 10 11.99 7.93 0.72
C ALA A 10 11.60 7.14 2.00
N LEU A 11 10.70 7.71 2.81
CA LEU A 11 10.14 7.01 3.97
C LEU A 11 9.26 5.82 3.55
N LEU A 12 8.52 5.92 2.45
CA LEU A 12 7.75 4.80 1.90
C LEU A 12 8.65 3.63 1.47
N LEU A 13 9.84 3.90 0.91
CA LEU A 13 10.84 2.86 0.67
C LEU A 13 11.30 2.19 1.97
N GLY A 14 11.42 2.97 3.06
CA GLY A 14 11.65 2.43 4.40
C GLY A 14 10.54 1.51 4.89
N VAL A 15 9.26 1.87 4.63
CA VAL A 15 8.12 0.99 4.91
C VAL A 15 8.22 -0.31 4.11
N PHE A 16 8.54 -0.26 2.81
CA PHE A 16 8.74 -1.46 2.02
C PHE A 16 9.90 -2.30 2.48
N TYR A 17 11.01 -1.69 2.92
CA TYR A 17 12.09 -2.41 3.55
C TYR A 17 11.61 -3.19 4.78
N LEU A 18 10.83 -2.55 5.67
CA LEU A 18 10.31 -3.19 6.88
C LEU A 18 9.34 -4.34 6.56
N VAL A 19 8.40 -4.11 5.63
CA VAL A 19 7.40 -5.09 5.21
C VAL A 19 8.05 -6.30 4.52
N TRP A 20 8.96 -6.07 3.57
CA TRP A 20 9.54 -7.14 2.77
C TRP A 20 10.79 -7.79 3.38
N GLY A 21 11.41 -7.16 4.37
CA GLY A 21 12.54 -7.67 5.13
C GLY A 21 12.11 -8.27 6.47
N PRO A 22 12.32 -7.56 7.60
CA PRO A 22 12.22 -8.15 8.93
C PRO A 22 10.83 -8.69 9.25
N LEU A 23 9.75 -8.01 8.87
CA LEU A 23 8.40 -8.49 9.17
C LEU A 23 8.04 -9.76 8.38
N ARG A 24 8.53 -9.87 7.14
CA ARG A 24 8.37 -11.08 6.34
C ARG A 24 9.17 -12.25 6.89
N GLU A 25 10.35 -11.99 7.44
CA GLU A 25 11.16 -13.01 8.12
C GLU A 25 10.45 -13.54 9.35
N MET A 26 9.91 -12.66 10.21
CA MET A 26 9.10 -13.06 11.36
C MET A 26 7.89 -13.92 10.97
N ALA A 27 7.21 -13.60 9.87
CA ALA A 27 6.09 -14.40 9.37
C ALA A 27 6.52 -15.81 8.94
N LYS A 28 7.70 -15.94 8.33
CA LYS A 28 8.29 -17.24 7.93
C LYS A 28 8.69 -18.11 9.12
N GLU A 29 9.06 -17.51 10.24
CA GLU A 29 9.42 -18.25 11.46
C GLU A 29 8.20 -18.87 12.16
N THR A 30 6.99 -18.38 11.87
CA THR A 30 5.76 -18.83 12.55
C THR A 30 5.16 -20.08 11.89
N SER A 31 4.83 -20.02 10.59
CA SER A 31 4.38 -21.18 9.81
C SER A 31 4.45 -20.89 8.31
N ASP A 32 4.55 -21.93 7.48
CA ASP A 32 4.56 -21.79 6.01
C ASP A 32 3.27 -21.14 5.48
N VAL A 33 2.13 -21.45 6.10
CA VAL A 33 0.82 -20.91 5.71
C VAL A 33 0.73 -19.42 6.07
N LEU A 34 1.14 -19.04 7.29
CA LEU A 34 1.14 -17.63 7.69
C LEU A 34 2.12 -16.80 6.85
N ALA A 35 3.28 -17.37 6.50
CA ALA A 35 4.25 -16.72 5.62
C ALA A 35 3.67 -16.40 4.23
N ARG A 36 2.82 -17.30 3.69
CA ARG A 36 2.11 -17.09 2.42
C ARG A 36 1.01 -16.03 2.56
N SER A 37 0.19 -16.10 3.61
CA SER A 37 -0.83 -15.10 3.90
C SER A 37 -0.21 -13.70 4.03
N TYR A 38 0.87 -13.58 4.82
CA TYR A 38 1.62 -12.35 4.98
C TYR A 38 2.19 -11.83 3.65
N THR A 39 2.81 -12.70 2.84
CA THR A 39 3.39 -12.31 1.56
C THR A 39 2.30 -11.80 0.59
N THR A 40 1.11 -12.42 0.61
CA THR A 40 -0.03 -12.02 -0.21
C THR A 40 -0.55 -10.63 0.19
N LEU A 41 -0.78 -10.40 1.48
CA LEU A 41 -1.23 -9.11 2.00
C LEU A 41 -0.18 -8.01 1.77
N SER A 42 1.10 -8.33 1.96
CA SER A 42 2.22 -7.41 1.71
C SER A 42 2.30 -7.00 0.24
N ALA A 43 2.13 -7.94 -0.69
CA ALA A 43 2.06 -7.66 -2.11
C ALA A 43 0.87 -6.76 -2.45
N TYR A 44 -0.32 -7.12 -1.95
CA TYR A 44 -1.54 -6.35 -2.15
C TYR A 44 -1.37 -4.91 -1.68
N ILE A 45 -0.99 -4.70 -0.41
CA ILE A 45 -0.90 -3.35 0.16
C ILE A 45 0.23 -2.53 -0.48
N SER A 46 1.34 -3.17 -0.90
CA SER A 46 2.45 -2.48 -1.57
C SER A 46 2.02 -1.84 -2.88
N VAL A 47 1.19 -2.53 -3.69
CA VAL A 47 0.66 -1.97 -4.93
C VAL A 47 -0.13 -0.70 -4.65
N PHE A 48 -1.09 -0.76 -3.72
CA PHE A 48 -1.90 0.42 -3.41
C PHE A 48 -1.08 1.54 -2.77
N PHE A 49 -0.09 1.22 -1.92
CA PHE A 49 0.78 2.21 -1.30
C PHE A 49 1.61 3.00 -2.30
N VAL A 50 2.02 2.41 -3.43
CA VAL A 50 2.67 3.14 -4.54
C VAL A 50 1.67 4.01 -5.33
N LEU A 51 0.41 3.58 -5.42
CA LEU A 51 -0.61 4.34 -6.14
C LEU A 51 -0.97 5.67 -5.46
N TYR A 52 -0.90 5.78 -4.13
CA TYR A 52 -1.15 7.05 -3.44
C TYR A 52 -0.21 8.19 -3.86
N PRO A 53 1.13 8.08 -3.72
CA PRO A 53 2.04 9.12 -4.18
C PRO A 53 1.98 9.28 -5.71
N THR A 54 1.66 8.24 -6.47
CA THR A 54 1.44 8.35 -7.92
C THR A 54 0.27 9.27 -8.24
N VAL A 55 -0.91 9.04 -7.66
CA VAL A 55 -2.08 9.92 -7.81
C VAL A 55 -1.74 11.31 -7.31
N TRP A 56 -1.07 11.45 -6.17
CA TRP A 56 -0.66 12.75 -5.64
C TRP A 56 0.27 13.50 -6.60
N TYR A 57 1.24 12.81 -7.20
CA TYR A 57 2.18 13.40 -8.15
C TYR A 57 1.48 13.86 -9.43
N LEU A 58 0.62 13.00 -9.99
CA LEU A 58 -0.15 13.29 -11.21
C LEU A 58 -1.20 14.39 -11.00
N SER A 59 -1.66 14.60 -9.76
CA SER A 59 -2.65 15.61 -9.41
C SER A 59 -2.02 16.96 -9.05
N GLU A 60 -1.00 16.98 -8.19
CA GLU A 60 -0.46 18.21 -7.61
C GLU A 60 0.98 18.55 -8.02
N THR A 61 1.87 17.55 -8.16
CA THR A 61 3.33 17.81 -8.27
C THR A 61 3.80 18.23 -9.66
N ILE A 62 2.95 18.05 -10.68
CA ILE A 62 3.19 18.67 -11.98
C ILE A 62 3.18 20.22 -11.86
N TYR A 63 2.77 20.82 -10.74
CA TYR A 63 2.95 22.25 -10.44
C TYR A 63 4.18 22.49 -9.54
N PRO A 64 5.17 23.35 -9.92
CA PRO A 64 5.05 24.54 -10.76
C PRO A 64 5.35 24.37 -12.27
N ALA A 65 5.34 23.15 -12.82
CA ALA A 65 5.66 22.88 -14.24
C ALA A 65 4.43 22.80 -15.19
N GLY A 66 3.20 22.79 -14.69
CA GLY A 66 1.97 22.76 -15.52
C GLY A 66 0.72 22.30 -14.75
N PRO A 67 -0.46 22.28 -15.40
CA PRO A 67 -1.67 21.68 -14.82
C PRO A 67 -1.47 20.17 -14.66
N GLY A 68 -1.91 19.63 -13.51
CA GLY A 68 -1.92 18.18 -13.25
C GLY A 68 -2.76 17.41 -14.28
N ILE A 69 -2.45 16.12 -14.43
CA ILE A 69 -3.20 15.22 -15.32
C ILE A 69 -4.61 14.96 -14.78
N PHE A 70 -4.77 14.96 -13.46
CA PHE A 70 -6.06 14.81 -12.79
C PHE A 70 -6.57 16.16 -12.29
N GLY A 71 -7.86 16.43 -12.56
CA GLY A 71 -8.58 17.53 -11.94
C GLY A 71 -8.98 17.20 -10.51
N ALA A 72 -9.60 18.17 -9.83
CA ALA A 72 -10.02 18.01 -8.43
C ALA A 72 -11.03 16.86 -8.25
N PHE A 73 -11.93 16.65 -9.22
CA PHE A 73 -12.92 15.58 -9.18
C PHE A 73 -12.25 14.21 -9.30
N GLU A 74 -11.39 14.00 -10.31
CA GLU A 74 -10.68 12.73 -10.53
C GLU A 74 -9.77 12.40 -9.35
N THR A 75 -9.08 13.41 -8.82
CA THR A 75 -8.23 13.28 -7.63
C THR A 75 -9.04 12.81 -6.42
N SER A 76 -10.20 13.43 -6.20
CA SER A 76 -11.10 13.06 -5.10
C SER A 76 -11.62 11.63 -5.26
N VAL A 77 -12.06 11.24 -6.46
CA VAL A 77 -12.54 9.87 -6.74
C VAL A 77 -11.41 8.85 -6.52
N ALA A 78 -10.20 9.12 -7.01
CA ALA A 78 -9.04 8.26 -6.79
C ALA A 78 -8.74 8.08 -5.29
N PHE A 79 -8.81 9.16 -4.51
CA PHE A 79 -8.65 9.11 -3.05
C PHE A 79 -9.88 8.59 -2.28
N VAL A 80 -10.95 8.17 -2.95
CA VAL A 80 -12.02 7.34 -2.34
C VAL A 80 -11.82 5.87 -2.71
N ILE A 81 -11.51 5.59 -3.97
CA ILE A 81 -11.32 4.22 -4.47
C ILE A 81 -10.09 3.57 -3.83
N LEU A 82 -8.94 4.26 -3.78
CA LEU A 82 -7.73 3.70 -3.18
C LEU A 82 -7.96 3.33 -1.69
N PRO A 83 -8.50 4.21 -0.83
CA PRO A 83 -8.83 3.83 0.54
C PRO A 83 -9.84 2.70 0.68
N PHE A 84 -10.81 2.58 -0.23
CA PHE A 84 -11.76 1.47 -0.21
C PHE A 84 -11.03 0.12 -0.29
N PHE A 85 -10.10 -0.01 -1.24
CA PHE A 85 -9.31 -1.21 -1.40
C PHE A 85 -8.30 -1.42 -0.26
N CYS A 86 -7.73 -0.35 0.29
CA CYS A 86 -6.79 -0.42 1.41
C CYS A 86 -7.44 -0.66 2.79
N LYS A 87 -8.77 -0.54 2.91
CA LYS A 87 -9.47 -0.63 4.19
C LYS A 87 -10.54 -1.69 4.19
N GLN A 88 -11.60 -1.50 3.40
CA GLN A 88 -12.71 -2.45 3.37
C GLN A 88 -12.25 -3.78 2.75
N ALA A 89 -11.71 -3.74 1.53
CA ALA A 89 -11.27 -4.98 0.86
C ALA A 89 -10.08 -5.62 1.58
N TYR A 90 -9.09 -4.83 1.99
CA TYR A 90 -7.95 -5.31 2.78
C TYR A 90 -8.41 -5.99 4.09
N GLY A 91 -9.35 -5.38 4.83
CA GLY A 91 -9.84 -5.94 6.08
C GLY A 91 -10.49 -7.31 5.91
N PHE A 92 -11.32 -7.49 4.87
CA PHE A 92 -11.89 -8.80 4.56
C PHE A 92 -10.82 -9.81 4.15
N LEU A 93 -9.86 -9.40 3.32
CA LEU A 93 -8.78 -10.28 2.86
C LEU A 93 -7.89 -10.74 4.01
N ASP A 94 -7.54 -9.82 4.92
CA ASP A 94 -6.72 -10.10 6.10
C ASP A 94 -7.40 -11.11 7.04
N MET A 95 -8.65 -10.84 7.41
CA MET A 95 -9.42 -11.75 8.26
C MET A 95 -9.60 -13.12 7.64
N TYR A 96 -9.86 -13.19 6.33
CA TYR A 96 -10.04 -14.45 5.61
C TYR A 96 -8.73 -15.26 5.57
N LEU A 97 -7.61 -14.63 5.23
CA LEU A 97 -6.31 -15.31 5.12
C LEU A 97 -5.75 -15.76 6.47
N ILE A 98 -6.08 -15.06 7.55
CA ILE A 98 -5.76 -15.50 8.92
C ILE A 98 -6.62 -16.71 9.29
N HIS A 99 -7.93 -16.65 9.05
CA HIS A 99 -8.82 -17.76 9.33
C HIS A 99 -8.42 -19.04 8.57
N GLU A 100 -8.11 -18.92 7.28
CA GLU A 100 -7.61 -20.04 6.48
C GLU A 100 -6.27 -20.58 7.00
N ALA A 101 -5.40 -19.70 7.50
CA ALA A 101 -4.13 -20.12 8.09
C ALA A 101 -4.34 -20.91 9.40
N GLU A 102 -5.29 -20.50 10.23
CA GLU A 102 -5.65 -21.21 11.47
C GLU A 102 -6.26 -22.59 11.21
N GLU A 103 -7.09 -22.74 10.16
CA GLU A 103 -7.69 -24.04 9.82
C GLU A 103 -6.68 -25.06 9.26
N GLN A 104 -5.56 -24.58 8.72
CA GLN A 104 -4.52 -25.41 8.09
C GLN A 104 -3.34 -25.74 9.03
N MET A 105 -3.32 -25.18 10.25
CA MET A 105 -2.32 -25.45 11.29
C MET A 105 -2.75 -26.60 12.21
#